data_AF-T2S7J4-F1
#
_entry.id   AF-T2S7J4-F1
#
_cell.length_a   1.000
_cell.length_b   1.000
_cell.length_c   1.000
_cell.angle_alpha   90.00
_cell.angle_beta   90.00
_cell.angle_gamma   90.00
#
_symmetry.space_group_name_H-M   'P 1'
#
loop_
_entity.id
_entity.type
_entity.pdbx_description
1 polymer ?
#
loop_
_entity_poly.entity_id
_entity_poly.type
_entity_poly.pdbx_seq_one_letter_code
_entity_poly.pdbx_strand_id
1 'polypeptide(L)'
;MNKIEQLLQTLAPDGVGFRKLGEVVNILKGKQLNKELLLDCGEYPVMNGGIHASGYWNEYNTDYPKIIISQGGASAGYVNYMTSKFCAGAHCYTIELKSEKLNYKFLYYFLKNSQTILIKSQFGAGIPALNKADIENLTIPHPTPRNPTRDR
;
A
#
# COMPACT_ATOMS: atom_id res chain seq x y z
N MET A 1 -30.17 2.56 -16.85
CA MET A 1 -28.69 2.49 -16.80
C MET A 1 -28.18 3.68 -16.00
N ASN A 2 -27.51 3.44 -14.88
CA ASN A 2 -26.93 4.50 -14.04
C ASN A 2 -25.58 4.99 -14.61
N LYS A 3 -25.04 6.06 -14.03
CA LYS A 3 -23.79 6.68 -14.51
C LYS A 3 -22.58 5.73 -14.47
N ILE A 4 -22.50 4.83 -13.50
CA ILE A 4 -21.40 3.85 -13.39
C ILE A 4 -21.51 2.83 -14.51
N GLU A 5 -22.70 2.30 -14.76
CA GLU A 5 -22.95 1.35 -15.85
C GLU A 5 -22.62 1.95 -17.22
N GLN A 6 -23.00 3.21 -17.46
CA GLN A 6 -22.63 3.96 -18.66
C GLN A 6 -21.12 4.09 -18.83
N LEU A 7 -20.40 4.43 -17.76
CA LEU A 7 -18.94 4.55 -17.78
C LEU A 7 -18.27 3.21 -18.05
N LEU A 8 -18.74 2.12 -17.43
CA LEU A 8 -18.22 0.78 -17.69
C LEU A 8 -18.44 0.37 -19.15
N GLN A 9 -19.64 0.57 -19.69
CA GLN A 9 -19.92 0.27 -21.09
C GLN A 9 -19.05 1.09 -22.06
N THR A 10 -18.76 2.35 -21.73
CA THR A 10 -17.99 3.25 -22.61
C THR A 10 -16.49 3.02 -22.53
N LEU A 11 -15.96 2.86 -21.32
CA LEU A 11 -14.52 2.83 -21.04
C LEU A 11 -13.95 1.40 -20.98
N ALA A 12 -14.78 0.41 -20.62
CA ALA A 12 -14.41 -0.99 -20.50
C ALA A 12 -15.50 -1.90 -21.10
N PRO A 13 -15.86 -1.74 -22.39
CA PRO A 13 -16.92 -2.52 -23.03
C PRO A 13 -16.66 -4.03 -23.02
N ASP A 14 -15.39 -4.43 -23.04
CA ASP A 14 -14.95 -5.83 -22.98
C ASP A 14 -14.65 -6.30 -21.52
N GLY A 15 -15.03 -5.49 -20.52
CA GLY A 15 -14.78 -5.75 -19.09
C GLY A 15 -13.44 -5.21 -18.58
N VAL A 16 -13.18 -5.44 -17.29
CA VAL A 16 -11.94 -5.03 -16.61
C VAL A 16 -11.08 -6.26 -16.34
N GLY A 17 -9.85 -6.23 -16.82
CA GLY A 17 -8.87 -7.29 -16.55
C GLY A 17 -8.40 -7.26 -15.09
N PHE A 18 -7.80 -8.37 -14.66
CA PHE A 18 -7.22 -8.50 -13.33
C PHE A 18 -5.74 -8.88 -13.42
N ARG A 19 -4.95 -8.45 -12.44
CA ARG A 19 -3.51 -8.74 -12.30
C ARG A 19 -3.18 -9.00 -10.83
N LYS A 20 -2.10 -9.73 -10.55
CA LYS A 20 -1.54 -9.76 -9.20
C LYS A 20 -0.97 -8.39 -8.86
N LEU A 21 -1.15 -7.95 -7.62
CA LEU A 21 -0.69 -6.65 -7.18
C LEU A 21 0.83 -6.50 -7.33
N GLY A 22 1.59 -7.56 -7.06
CA GLY A 22 3.04 -7.60 -7.25
C GLY A 22 3.50 -7.34 -8.69
N GLU A 23 2.64 -7.49 -9.69
CA GLU A 23 2.96 -7.14 -11.08
C GLU A 23 2.99 -5.62 -11.32
N VAL A 24 2.24 -4.85 -10.52
CA VAL A 24 2.02 -3.40 -10.76
C VAL A 24 2.58 -2.49 -9.66
N VAL A 25 3.06 -3.05 -8.55
CA VAL A 25 3.75 -2.30 -7.48
C VAL A 25 5.06 -2.96 -7.05
N ASN A 26 5.96 -2.18 -6.46
CA ASN A 26 7.05 -2.70 -5.64
C ASN A 26 6.71 -2.51 -4.16
N ILE A 27 6.99 -3.53 -3.35
CA ILE A 27 6.86 -3.46 -1.89
C ILE A 27 8.26 -3.43 -1.30
N LEU A 28 8.58 -2.35 -0.60
CA LEU A 28 9.85 -2.14 0.08
C LEU A 28 9.64 -2.20 1.59
N LYS A 29 10.63 -2.69 2.33
CA LYS A 29 10.64 -2.71 3.80
C LYS A 29 11.49 -1.55 4.30
N GLY A 30 11.01 -0.85 5.33
CA GLY A 30 11.75 0.24 5.96
C GLY A 30 13.01 -0.23 6.68
N LYS A 31 13.72 0.71 7.30
CA LYS A 31 15.03 0.49 7.93
C LYS A 31 14.92 0.55 9.45
N GLN A 32 15.74 -0.23 10.15
CA GLN A 32 15.77 -0.19 11.62
C GLN A 32 16.22 1.19 12.10
N LEU A 33 15.49 1.76 13.05
CA LEU A 33 15.87 2.93 13.82
C LEU A 33 15.73 2.57 15.31
N ASN A 34 16.75 2.86 16.11
CA ASN A 34 16.75 2.49 17.53
C ASN A 34 15.69 3.30 18.27
N LYS A 35 14.85 2.59 19.04
CA LYS A 35 13.68 3.20 19.69
C LYS A 35 14.12 4.25 20.73
N GLU A 36 15.26 4.04 21.37
CA GLU A 36 15.83 4.93 22.38
C GLU A 36 16.26 6.28 21.78
N LEU A 37 16.42 6.37 20.47
CA LEU A 37 16.77 7.61 19.78
C LEU A 37 15.53 8.41 19.37
N LEU A 38 14.34 7.81 19.40
CA LEU A 38 13.13 8.50 18.94
C LEU A 38 12.80 9.69 19.82
N LEU A 39 12.41 10.78 19.18
CA LEU A 39 12.00 12.01 19.83
C LEU A 39 10.49 12.00 20.09
N ASP A 40 10.06 12.61 21.19
CA ASP A 40 8.64 12.89 21.44
C ASP A 40 8.10 13.95 20.45
N CYS A 41 8.96 14.89 20.05
CA CYS A 41 8.69 15.94 19.08
C CYS A 41 9.85 16.00 18.07
N GLY A 42 9.52 15.91 16.78
CA GLY A 42 10.48 16.00 15.68
C GLY A 42 9.76 16.28 14.37
N GLU A 43 10.53 16.51 13.31
CA GLU A 43 9.98 16.98 12.04
C GLU A 43 9.17 15.90 11.28
N TYR A 44 9.60 14.64 11.36
CA TYR A 44 9.01 13.54 10.58
C TYR A 44 8.55 12.39 11.48
N PRO A 45 7.34 11.84 11.26
CA PRO A 45 6.88 10.69 12.00
C PRO A 45 7.67 9.43 11.61
N VAL A 46 7.99 8.60 12.60
CA VAL A 46 8.57 7.27 12.38
C VAL A 46 7.46 6.23 12.37
N MET A 47 7.14 5.73 11.18
CA MET A 47 6.11 4.72 10.96
C MET A 47 6.73 3.32 11.05
N ASN A 48 6.16 2.45 11.87
CA ASN A 48 6.67 1.10 12.11
C ASN A 48 5.51 0.08 12.05
N GLY A 49 5.52 -0.94 12.91
CA GLY A 49 4.49 -1.97 12.95
C GLY A 49 3.13 -1.55 13.53
N GLY A 50 3.00 -0.35 14.07
CA GLY A 50 1.75 0.16 14.66
C GLY A 50 0.84 0.88 13.67
N ILE A 51 -0.34 1.29 14.14
CA ILE A 51 -1.28 2.13 13.38
C ILE A 51 -0.96 3.63 13.48
N HIS A 52 -0.16 4.02 14.47
CA HIS A 52 0.32 5.38 14.71
C HIS A 52 1.86 5.42 14.68
N ALA A 53 2.43 6.63 14.61
CA ALA A 53 3.86 6.83 14.69
C ALA A 53 4.42 6.26 16.01
N SER A 54 5.61 5.66 15.95
CA SER A 54 6.32 5.16 17.15
C SER A 54 7.07 6.26 17.91
N GLY A 55 7.14 7.45 17.31
CA GLY A 55 7.91 8.61 17.73
C GLY A 55 8.26 9.45 16.51
N TYR A 56 9.15 10.42 16.68
CA TYR A 56 9.59 11.33 15.62
C TYR A 56 11.10 11.31 15.43
N TRP A 57 11.52 11.76 14.24
CA TRP A 57 12.91 11.92 13.86
C TRP A 57 13.06 13.21 13.05
N ASN A 58 14.28 13.76 12.97
CA ASN A 58 14.53 15.01 12.24
C ASN A 58 14.94 14.78 10.78
N GLU A 59 15.13 13.52 10.39
CA GLU A 59 15.36 13.14 8.99
C GLU A 59 14.23 12.23 8.51
N TYR A 60 14.07 12.14 7.19
CA TYR A 60 13.14 11.23 6.55
C TYR A 60 13.89 10.28 5.63
N ASN A 61 13.33 9.10 5.41
CA ASN A 61 13.88 8.13 4.45
C ASN A 61 12.89 7.76 3.34
N THR A 62 11.64 8.26 3.44
CA THR A 62 10.57 7.98 2.49
C THR A 62 9.79 9.25 2.19
N ASP A 63 9.58 9.52 0.90
CA ASP A 63 8.78 10.63 0.41
C ASP A 63 7.28 10.29 0.35
N TYR A 64 6.45 11.26 -0.02
CA TYR A 64 4.99 11.14 -0.13
C TYR A 64 4.49 11.57 -1.52
N PRO A 65 3.26 11.18 -1.93
CA PRO A 65 2.35 10.27 -1.24
C PRO A 65 2.88 8.83 -1.23
N LYS A 66 2.56 8.09 -0.16
CA LYS A 66 2.90 6.67 -0.05
C LYS A 66 1.79 5.91 0.66
N ILE A 67 1.52 4.69 0.21
CA ILE A 67 0.73 3.75 1.00
C ILE A 67 1.70 2.95 1.84
N ILE A 68 1.38 2.78 3.12
CA ILE A 68 2.14 1.93 4.01
C ILE A 68 1.28 0.82 4.57
N ILE A 69 1.93 -0.30 4.87
CA ILE A 69 1.30 -1.45 5.51
C ILE A 69 2.15 -1.86 6.70
N SER A 70 1.55 -1.96 7.88
CA SER A 70 2.24 -2.48 9.07
C SER A 70 2.69 -3.92 8.80
N GLN A 71 3.99 -4.20 8.88
CA GLN A 71 4.55 -5.51 8.57
C GLN A 71 4.52 -6.47 9.75
N GLY A 72 4.76 -5.97 10.97
CA GLY A 72 4.91 -6.79 12.17
C GLY A 72 4.27 -6.14 13.39
N GLY A 73 4.02 -6.95 14.43
CA GLY A 73 3.29 -6.54 15.63
C GLY A 73 1.79 -6.76 15.52
N ALA A 74 1.07 -6.39 16.58
CA ALA A 74 -0.37 -6.63 16.70
C ALA A 74 -1.21 -5.97 15.58
N SER A 75 -0.67 -4.95 14.90
CA SER A 75 -1.34 -4.24 13.81
C SER A 75 -0.91 -4.69 12.42
N ALA A 76 -0.17 -5.79 12.27
CA ALA A 76 0.29 -6.26 10.96
C ALA A 76 -0.88 -6.36 9.94
N GLY A 77 -0.67 -5.88 8.72
CA GLY A 77 -1.72 -5.75 7.70
C GLY A 77 -2.58 -4.50 7.77
N TYR A 78 -2.42 -3.63 8.77
CA TYR A 78 -3.06 -2.32 8.78
C TYR A 78 -2.54 -1.44 7.63
N VAL A 79 -3.46 -0.85 6.87
CA VAL A 79 -3.16 -0.02 5.69
C VAL A 79 -3.34 1.45 6.03
N ASN A 80 -2.33 2.28 5.74
CA ASN A 80 -2.37 3.73 5.95
C ASN A 80 -1.90 4.50 4.71
N TYR A 81 -2.29 5.77 4.61
CA TYR A 81 -1.94 6.68 3.52
C TYR A 81 -1.14 7.87 4.05
N MET A 82 0.11 7.98 3.64
CA MET A 82 1.01 9.04 4.07
C MET A 82 0.87 10.25 3.14
N THR A 83 0.57 11.41 3.73
CA THR A 83 0.43 12.70 3.04
C THR A 83 1.57 13.67 3.32
N SER A 84 2.58 13.24 4.07
CA SER A 84 3.81 13.97 4.38
C SER A 84 5.00 13.01 4.39
N LYS A 85 6.22 13.55 4.28
CA LYS A 85 7.46 12.78 4.41
C LYS A 85 7.52 12.09 5.76
N PHE A 86 8.17 10.94 5.80
CA PHE A 86 8.23 10.12 7.01
C PHE A 86 9.46 9.20 7.02
N CYS A 87 9.71 8.61 8.18
CA CYS A 87 10.69 7.54 8.33
C CYS A 87 9.96 6.19 8.38
N ALA A 88 10.16 5.35 7.36
CA ALA A 88 9.73 3.96 7.38
C ALA A 88 10.70 3.11 8.21
N GLY A 89 10.22 2.58 9.33
CA GLY A 89 10.91 1.67 10.24
C GLY A 89 10.95 0.23 9.73
N ALA A 90 11.70 -0.64 10.43
CA ALA A 90 11.88 -2.04 10.04
C ALA A 90 10.59 -2.84 9.90
N HIS A 91 9.51 -2.52 10.62
CA HIS A 91 8.21 -3.19 10.49
C HIS A 91 7.18 -2.37 9.70
N CYS A 92 7.63 -1.52 8.78
CA CYS A 92 6.77 -0.77 7.86
C CYS A 92 7.06 -1.21 6.42
N TYR A 93 6.04 -1.68 5.70
CA TYR A 93 6.09 -1.79 4.24
C TYR A 93 5.68 -0.47 3.61
N THR A 94 6.37 -0.08 2.54
CA THR A 94 6.03 1.05 1.67
C THR A 94 5.71 0.53 0.27
N ILE A 95 4.69 1.12 -0.36
CA ILE A 95 4.21 0.70 -1.69
C ILE A 95 4.63 1.73 -2.74
N GLU A 96 5.43 1.29 -3.71
CA GLU A 96 5.86 2.07 -4.87
C GLU A 96 5.10 1.63 -6.12
N LEU A 97 4.60 2.58 -6.89
CA LEU A 97 3.94 2.26 -8.16
C LEU A 97 5.00 1.92 -9.22
N LYS A 98 4.78 0.86 -10.00
CA LYS A 98 5.64 0.55 -11.16
C LYS A 98 5.30 1.37 -12.40
N SER A 99 4.15 2.05 -12.41
CA SER A 99 3.66 2.83 -13.53
C SER A 99 2.86 4.03 -13.05
N GLU A 100 3.08 5.18 -13.68
CA GLU A 100 2.33 6.42 -13.44
C GLU A 100 0.84 6.32 -13.83
N LYS A 101 0.45 5.28 -14.59
CA LYS A 101 -0.94 5.01 -14.94
C LYS A 101 -1.78 4.56 -13.74
N LEU A 102 -1.14 4.02 -12.69
CA LEU A 102 -1.83 3.62 -11.47
C LEU A 102 -1.92 4.82 -10.52
N ASN A 103 -3.09 5.04 -9.93
CA ASN A 103 -3.30 6.16 -9.01
C ASN A 103 -3.14 5.70 -7.55
N TYR A 104 -2.36 6.44 -6.76
CA TYR A 104 -2.14 6.16 -5.33
C TYR A 104 -3.42 6.14 -4.49
N LYS A 105 -4.38 7.04 -4.72
CA LYS A 105 -5.65 7.06 -3.97
C LYS A 105 -6.51 5.85 -4.32
N PHE A 106 -6.60 5.50 -5.60
CA PHE A 106 -7.30 4.28 -6.01
C PHE A 106 -6.70 3.04 -5.35
N LEU A 107 -5.37 2.89 -5.44
CA LEU A 107 -4.68 1.76 -4.84
C LEU A 107 -4.84 1.73 -3.31
N TYR A 108 -4.84 2.90 -2.66
CA TYR A 108 -5.11 3.00 -1.23
C TYR A 108 -6.49 2.46 -0.87
N TYR A 109 -7.55 2.90 -1.56
CA TYR A 109 -8.90 2.41 -1.26
C TYR A 109 -9.05 0.92 -1.54
N PHE A 110 -8.42 0.40 -2.60
CA PHE A 110 -8.35 -1.03 -2.86
C PHE A 110 -7.70 -1.80 -1.69
N LEU A 111 -6.48 -1.41 -1.30
CA LEU A 111 -5.75 -2.04 -0.21
C LEU A 111 -6.48 -1.90 1.13
N LYS A 112 -7.09 -0.74 1.39
CA LYS A 112 -7.87 -0.49 2.61
C LYS A 112 -9.10 -1.39 2.69
N ASN A 113 -9.78 -1.62 1.56
CA ASN A 113 -10.87 -2.58 1.46
C ASN A 113 -10.40 -4.03 1.66
N SER A 114 -9.17 -4.35 1.25
CA SER A 114 -8.52 -5.65 1.50
C SER A 114 -7.90 -5.80 2.89
N GLN A 115 -7.93 -4.78 3.75
CA GLN A 115 -7.22 -4.79 5.04
C GLN A 115 -7.60 -5.98 5.93
N THR A 116 -8.88 -6.35 5.99
CA THR A 116 -9.34 -7.50 6.78
C THR A 116 -8.71 -8.81 6.31
N ILE A 117 -8.49 -8.97 5.00
CA ILE A 117 -7.81 -10.15 4.44
C ILE A 117 -6.35 -10.14 4.90
N LEU A 118 -5.66 -9.01 4.78
CA LEU A 118 -4.26 -8.87 5.18
C LEU A 118 -4.05 -9.15 6.68
N ILE A 119 -4.93 -8.66 7.55
CA ILE A 119 -4.87 -8.92 9.00
C ILE A 119 -5.08 -10.41 9.29
N LYS A 120 -5.96 -11.10 8.55
CA LYS A 120 -6.19 -12.55 8.72
C LYS A 120 -5.06 -13.42 8.18
N SER A 121 -4.24 -12.90 7.27
CA SER A 121 -3.04 -13.55 6.73
C SER A 121 -1.81 -13.43 7.64
N GLN A 122 -1.96 -12.85 8.84
CA GLN A 122 -0.87 -12.80 9.80
C GLN A 122 -0.36 -14.20 10.19
N PHE A 123 0.93 -14.32 10.45
CA PHE A 123 1.58 -15.52 10.95
C PHE A 123 2.46 -15.22 12.17
N GLY A 124 2.83 -16.26 12.91
CA GLY A 124 3.66 -16.16 14.12
C GLY A 124 2.83 -16.12 15.40
N ALA A 125 3.10 -17.06 16.32
CA ALA A 125 2.33 -17.22 17.56
C ALA A 125 2.64 -16.16 18.64
N GLY A 126 3.80 -15.50 18.56
CA GLY A 126 4.24 -14.48 19.51
C GLY A 126 4.04 -13.07 18.98
N ILE A 127 4.89 -12.65 18.04
CA ILE A 127 4.78 -11.35 17.37
C ILE A 127 4.22 -11.60 15.97
N PRO A 128 2.95 -11.24 15.70
CA PRO A 128 2.35 -11.42 14.39
C PRO A 128 3.12 -10.65 13.32
N ALA A 129 3.17 -11.22 12.12
CA ALA A 129 3.76 -10.59 10.96
C ALA A 129 2.94 -10.88 9.70
N LEU A 130 3.03 -10.00 8.72
CA LEU A 130 2.46 -10.17 7.39
C LEU A 130 3.59 -10.45 6.39
N ASN A 131 3.42 -11.46 5.54
CA ASN A 131 4.39 -11.71 4.48
C ASN A 131 4.13 -10.76 3.31
N LYS A 132 5.21 -10.30 2.69
CA LYS A 132 5.14 -9.52 1.43
C LYS A 132 4.33 -10.25 0.35
N ALA A 133 4.47 -11.57 0.26
CA ALA A 133 3.77 -12.40 -0.72
C ALA A 133 2.24 -12.35 -0.58
N ASP A 134 1.70 -12.20 0.64
CA ASP A 134 0.26 -12.09 0.87
C ASP A 134 -0.31 -10.82 0.24
N ILE A 135 0.47 -9.74 0.26
CA ILE A 135 0.10 -8.47 -0.39
C ILE A 135 0.25 -8.59 -1.91
N GLU A 136 1.37 -9.16 -2.39
CA GLU A 136 1.67 -9.28 -3.82
C GLU A 136 0.66 -10.17 -4.56
N ASN A 137 0.10 -11.18 -3.89
CA ASN A 137 -0.88 -12.09 -4.48
C ASN A 137 -2.32 -11.55 -4.47
N LEU A 138 -2.59 -10.38 -3.89
CA LEU A 138 -3.90 -9.74 -4.04
C LEU A 138 -4.19 -9.47 -5.52
N THR A 139 -5.43 -9.71 -5.93
CA THR A 139 -5.86 -9.50 -7.31
C THR A 139 -6.49 -8.12 -7.45
N ILE A 140 -5.85 -7.22 -8.19
CA ILE A 140 -6.32 -5.85 -8.43
C ILE A 140 -7.01 -5.75 -9.80
N PRO A 141 -8.17 -5.09 -9.91
CA PRO A 141 -8.72 -4.72 -11.21
C PRO A 141 -7.79 -3.73 -11.89
N HIS A 142 -7.34 -4.07 -13.08
CA HIS A 142 -6.48 -3.24 -13.90
C HIS A 142 -7.16 -3.03 -15.25
N PRO A 143 -7.64 -1.81 -15.57
CA PRO A 143 -8.26 -1.56 -16.86
C PRO A 143 -7.24 -1.86 -17.94
N THR A 144 -7.54 -2.84 -18.80
CA THR A 144 -6.71 -3.13 -19.96
C THR A 144 -6.68 -1.90 -20.85
N PRO A 145 -5.52 -1.49 -21.38
CA PRO A 145 -5.50 -0.48 -22.44
C PRO A 145 -6.45 -0.93 -23.55
N ARG A 146 -7.27 0.00 -24.06
CA ARG A 146 -8.08 -0.25 -25.25
C ARG A 146 -7.21 -0.92 -26.31
N ASN A 147 -7.70 -2.00 -26.91
CA ASN A 147 -6.97 -2.69 -27.97
C ASN A 147 -6.82 -1.71 -29.14
N PRO A 148 -5.61 -1.21 -29.46
CA PRO A 148 -5.44 -0.12 -30.44
C PRO A 148 -5.75 -0.55 -31.88
N THR A 149 -6.03 -1.83 -32.11
CA THR A 149 -6.40 -2.40 -33.41
C THR A 149 -7.86 -2.19 -33.79
N ARG A 150 -8.70 -1.59 -32.92
CA ARG A 150 -10.11 -1.29 -33.24
C ARG A 150 -10.36 0.12 -33.79
N ASP A 151 -9.34 0.97 -33.87
CA ASP A 151 -9.43 2.34 -34.41
C ASP A 151 -8.75 2.50 -35.79
N ARG A 152 -8.73 1.43 -36.61
CA ARG A 152 -8.35 1.50 -38.04
C ARG A 152 -9.43 0.88 -38.91
#